data_AF-A0A957BIQ0-F1
#
_entry.id   AF-A0A957BIQ0-F1
#
_cell.length_a   1.000
_cell.length_b   1.000
_cell.length_c   1.000
_cell.angle_alpha   90.00
_cell.angle_beta   90.00
_cell.angle_gamma   90.00
#
_symmetry.space_group_name_H-M   'P 1'
#
loop_
_entity.id
_entity.type
_entity.pdbx_description
1 polymer ?
#
loop_
_entity_poly.entity_id
_entity_poly.type
_entity_poly.pdbx_seq_one_letter_code
_entity_poly.pdbx_strand_id
1 'polypeptide(L)'
;MKQRQTNYVGIILILLGGVALLNGALGTLFGWHFGLWRLWPVLVSVLGLSFIAAPILFPQQRGLRGLFIPGFPILVTSSLLLLSSVFNVWGVWEYLWPLIIIGLAVGFLVSSLFLRNVWLMIPAIIIGVNGLIFQFCAATGLWHLWAILWPLEPLSVGLALLVASAGVRPKLVWAGLIVCLVSVGLFSLMSLILSGWVSLVGAALLILAGAGLIAHGRTPVMLKEKSPKEELFDGLKL
;
A
#
# COMPACT_ATOMS: atom_id res chain seq x y z
N MET A 1 -31.85 34.26 -8.32
CA MET A 1 -32.72 33.05 -8.39
C MET A 1 -32.27 32.09 -7.30
N LYS A 2 -33.10 31.85 -6.28
CA LYS A 2 -32.80 31.01 -5.12
C LYS A 2 -32.91 29.54 -5.55
N GLN A 3 -31.78 28.86 -5.69
CA GLN A 3 -31.73 27.44 -6.04
C GLN A 3 -32.48 26.66 -4.94
N ARG A 4 -33.62 26.05 -5.26
CA ARG A 4 -34.29 25.07 -4.39
C ARG A 4 -33.30 23.93 -4.20
N GLN A 5 -32.58 23.93 -3.09
CA GLN A 5 -31.86 22.75 -2.63
C GLN A 5 -32.92 21.72 -2.25
N THR A 6 -33.30 20.88 -3.20
CA THR A 6 -34.10 19.71 -2.94
C THR A 6 -33.38 18.90 -1.87
N ASN A 7 -34.03 18.65 -0.73
CA ASN A 7 -33.47 17.90 0.40
C ASN A 7 -33.33 16.41 0.05
N TYR A 8 -32.42 16.07 -0.86
CA TYR A 8 -32.11 14.69 -1.25
C TYR A 8 -31.76 13.83 -0.04
N VAL A 9 -31.11 14.42 0.97
CA VAL A 9 -30.83 13.78 2.27
C VAL A 9 -32.10 13.29 2.95
N GLY A 10 -33.18 14.09 2.95
CA GLY A 10 -34.45 13.71 3.57
C GLY A 10 -35.12 12.55 2.86
N ILE A 11 -35.11 12.55 1.52
CA ILE A 11 -35.68 11.44 0.72
C ILE A 11 -34.90 10.15 0.97
N ILE A 12 -33.57 10.21 1.00
CA ILE A 12 -32.72 9.04 1.27
C ILE A 12 -32.99 8.48 2.67
N LEU A 13 -33.11 9.34 3.69
CA LEU A 13 -33.43 8.92 5.06
C LEU A 13 -34.81 8.26 5.17
N ILE A 14 -35.82 8.80 4.47
CA ILE A 14 -37.17 8.23 4.45
C ILE A 14 -37.16 6.85 3.80
N LEU A 15 -36.46 6.67 2.68
CA LEU A 15 -36.33 5.38 2.01
C LEU A 15 -35.60 4.36 2.89
N LEU A 16 -34.49 4.75 3.52
CA LEU A 16 -33.75 3.90 4.47
C LEU A 16 -34.61 3.48 5.66
N GLY A 17 -35.33 4.43 6.27
CA GLY A 17 -36.24 4.17 7.38
C GLY A 17 -37.38 3.24 6.98
N GLY A 18 -37.98 3.45 5.79
CA GLY A 18 -39.04 2.59 5.26
C GLY A 18 -38.58 1.15 5.04
N VAL A 19 -37.39 0.94 4.47
CA VAL A 19 -36.82 -0.40 4.29
C VAL A 19 -36.54 -1.08 5.64
N ALA A 20 -35.98 -0.34 6.61
CA ALA A 20 -35.72 -0.87 7.94
C ALA A 20 -37.01 -1.31 8.65
N LEU A 21 -38.07 -0.48 8.56
CA LEU A 21 -39.36 -0.74 9.19
C LEU A 21 -40.09 -1.92 8.53
N LEU A 22 -40.08 -2.00 7.18
CA LEU A 22 -40.60 -3.15 6.44
C LEU A 22 -39.89 -4.45 6.83
N ASN A 23 -38.56 -4.43 6.97
CA ASN A 23 -37.81 -5.63 7.36
C ASN A 23 -38.17 -6.09 8.79
N GLY A 24 -38.34 -5.16 9.74
CA GLY A 24 -38.74 -5.49 11.11
C GLY A 24 -40.18 -6.03 11.21
N ALA A 25 -41.12 -5.41 10.50
CA ALA A 25 -42.52 -5.79 10.53
C ALA A 25 -42.79 -7.10 9.76
N LEU A 26 -42.20 -7.27 8.57
CA LEU A 26 -42.34 -8.49 7.77
C LEU A 26 -41.60 -9.67 8.43
N GLY A 27 -40.46 -9.41 9.07
CA GLY A 27 -39.70 -10.46 9.75
C GLY A 27 -40.44 -11.08 10.93
N THR A 28 -41.19 -10.27 11.67
CA THR A 28 -42.04 -10.74 12.77
C THR A 28 -43.33 -11.40 12.27
N LEU A 29 -43.95 -10.90 11.21
CA LEU A 29 -45.20 -11.44 10.67
C LEU A 29 -45.04 -12.79 9.94
N PHE A 30 -43.94 -13.00 9.21
CA PHE A 30 -43.77 -14.19 8.36
C PHE A 30 -42.81 -15.23 8.95
N GLY A 31 -42.21 -14.97 10.13
CA GLY A 31 -41.15 -15.80 10.71
C GLY A 31 -39.85 -15.83 9.88
N TRP A 32 -39.86 -15.22 8.69
CA TRP A 32 -38.72 -15.00 7.83
C TRP A 32 -37.84 -13.91 8.43
N HIS A 33 -36.86 -14.33 9.23
CA HIS A 33 -35.75 -13.46 9.59
C HIS A 33 -34.89 -13.25 8.34
N PHE A 34 -35.35 -12.39 7.43
CA PHE A 34 -34.53 -11.99 6.30
C PHE A 34 -33.20 -11.49 6.86
N GLY A 35 -32.13 -12.17 6.47
CA GLY A 35 -30.76 -11.69 6.63
C GLY A 35 -30.49 -10.40 5.83
N LEU A 36 -31.52 -9.62 5.46
CA LEU A 36 -31.37 -8.29 4.85
C LEU A 36 -30.52 -7.38 5.72
N TRP A 37 -30.66 -7.49 7.06
CA TRP A 37 -29.76 -6.78 7.96
C TRP A 37 -28.31 -7.26 7.83
N ARG A 38 -28.05 -8.50 7.41
CA ARG A 38 -26.69 -8.99 7.11
C ARG A 38 -26.10 -8.44 5.81
N LEU A 39 -26.94 -7.87 4.94
CA LEU A 39 -26.51 -7.27 3.67
C LEU A 39 -26.21 -5.77 3.79
N TRP A 40 -26.26 -5.18 4.99
CA TRP A 40 -25.85 -3.78 5.20
C TRP A 40 -24.46 -3.43 4.62
N PRO A 41 -23.44 -4.33 4.60
CA PRO A 41 -22.14 -4.03 4.01
C PRO A 41 -22.18 -3.82 2.48
N VAL A 42 -23.26 -4.22 1.80
CA VAL A 42 -23.48 -3.94 0.38
C VAL A 42 -23.57 -2.43 0.16
N LEU A 43 -24.17 -1.67 1.07
CA LEU A 43 -24.22 -0.20 0.97
C LEU A 43 -22.81 0.41 1.01
N VAL A 44 -21.95 -0.09 1.90
CA VAL A 44 -20.54 0.34 2.00
C VAL A 44 -19.77 -0.09 0.74
N SER A 45 -20.10 -1.25 0.16
CA SER A 45 -19.49 -1.73 -1.08
C SER A 45 -19.86 -0.84 -2.26
N VAL A 46 -21.12 -0.42 -2.38
CA VAL A 46 -21.56 0.55 -3.40
C VAL A 46 -20.84 1.87 -3.24
N LEU A 47 -20.64 2.34 -1.99
CA LEU A 47 -19.85 3.54 -1.72
C LEU A 47 -18.40 3.37 -2.20
N GLY A 48 -17.71 2.30 -1.79
CA GLY A 48 -16.34 2.02 -2.24
C GLY A 48 -16.22 1.90 -3.76
N LEU A 49 -17.18 1.20 -4.40
CA LEU A 49 -17.25 1.08 -5.86
C LEU A 49 -17.45 2.43 -6.52
N SER A 50 -18.28 3.32 -5.97
CA SER A 50 -18.49 4.65 -6.56
C SER A 50 -17.22 5.51 -6.53
N PHE A 51 -16.39 5.39 -5.49
CA PHE A 51 -15.08 6.07 -5.40
C PHE A 51 -14.09 5.55 -6.46
N ILE A 52 -14.09 4.25 -6.75
CA ILE A 52 -13.24 3.66 -7.79
C ILE A 52 -13.81 3.93 -9.19
N ALA A 53 -15.12 3.89 -9.36
CA ALA A 53 -15.78 4.11 -10.64
C ALA A 53 -15.69 5.58 -11.10
N ALA A 54 -15.77 6.54 -10.19
CA ALA A 54 -15.70 7.98 -10.52
C ALA A 54 -14.49 8.35 -11.41
N PRO A 55 -13.23 8.02 -11.06
CA PRO A 55 -12.08 8.32 -11.92
C PRO A 55 -12.04 7.53 -13.24
N ILE A 56 -12.71 6.38 -13.33
CA ILE A 56 -12.79 5.56 -14.55
C ILE A 56 -13.83 6.13 -15.51
N LEU A 57 -14.99 6.56 -15.00
CA LEU A 57 -16.10 7.12 -15.78
C LEU A 57 -15.81 8.55 -16.24
N PHE A 58 -15.04 9.31 -15.47
CA PHE A 58 -14.71 10.71 -15.77
C PHE A 58 -13.19 10.93 -15.89
N PRO A 59 -12.52 10.27 -16.87
CA PRO A 59 -11.06 10.27 -16.97
C PRO A 59 -10.45 11.66 -17.22
N GLN A 60 -11.25 12.61 -17.71
CA GLN A 60 -10.84 14.01 -17.94
C GLN A 60 -10.59 14.78 -16.63
N GLN A 61 -11.23 14.41 -15.52
CA GLN A 61 -11.11 15.11 -14.25
C GLN A 61 -9.92 14.58 -13.44
N ARG A 62 -8.76 15.22 -13.59
CA ARG A 62 -7.51 14.81 -12.90
C ARG A 62 -7.66 14.69 -11.38
N GLY A 63 -8.49 15.53 -10.75
CA GLY A 63 -8.73 15.51 -9.30
C GLY A 63 -9.40 14.24 -8.79
N LEU A 64 -10.22 13.55 -9.61
CA LEU A 64 -10.94 12.35 -9.18
C LEU A 64 -10.03 11.13 -9.04
N ARG A 65 -8.86 11.11 -9.68
CA ARG A 65 -7.92 9.97 -9.63
C ARG A 65 -7.38 9.72 -8.23
N GLY A 66 -7.42 10.72 -7.34
CA GLY A 66 -7.10 10.54 -5.93
C GLY A 66 -8.11 9.67 -5.17
N LEU A 67 -9.33 9.49 -5.68
CA LEU A 67 -10.40 8.73 -5.01
C LEU A 67 -10.11 7.22 -4.92
N PHE A 68 -9.16 6.70 -5.69
CA PHE A 68 -8.67 5.32 -5.51
C PHE A 68 -8.09 5.11 -4.10
N ILE A 69 -7.44 6.11 -3.51
CA ILE A 69 -6.77 6.00 -2.21
C ILE A 69 -7.76 5.60 -1.09
N PRO A 70 -8.89 6.31 -0.89
CA PRO A 70 -9.93 5.85 0.04
C PRO A 70 -10.83 4.74 -0.53
N GLY A 71 -11.02 4.66 -1.85
CA GLY A 71 -11.92 3.69 -2.47
C GLY A 71 -11.54 2.23 -2.22
N PHE A 72 -10.26 1.88 -2.35
CA PHE A 72 -9.80 0.51 -2.11
C PHE A 72 -9.94 0.04 -0.64
N PRO A 73 -9.50 0.79 0.38
CA PRO A 73 -9.76 0.45 1.79
C PRO A 73 -11.24 0.26 2.11
N ILE A 74 -12.11 1.12 1.58
CA ILE A 74 -13.56 1.02 1.79
C ILE A 74 -14.08 -0.28 1.19
N LEU A 75 -13.66 -0.64 -0.03
CA LEU A 75 -14.04 -1.89 -0.68
C LEU A 75 -13.54 -3.13 0.05
N VAL A 76 -12.30 -3.12 0.51
CA VAL A 76 -11.76 -4.25 1.28
C VAL A 76 -12.53 -4.40 2.59
N THR A 77 -12.74 -3.29 3.31
CA THR A 77 -13.51 -3.26 4.57
C THR A 77 -14.93 -3.78 4.34
N SER A 78 -15.61 -3.32 3.29
CA SER A 78 -16.97 -3.75 2.98
C SER A 78 -17.03 -5.23 2.59
N SER A 79 -16.02 -5.73 1.88
CA SER A 79 -15.90 -7.15 1.52
C SER A 79 -15.69 -8.03 2.75
N LEU A 80 -14.85 -7.60 3.69
CA LEU A 80 -14.64 -8.29 4.97
C LEU A 80 -15.90 -8.28 5.84
N LEU A 81 -16.58 -7.13 5.93
CA LEU A 81 -17.85 -7.01 6.63
C LEU A 81 -18.92 -7.90 6.00
N LEU A 82 -19.00 -7.94 4.67
CA LEU A 82 -19.95 -8.80 3.96
C LEU A 82 -19.66 -10.27 4.21
N LEU A 83 -18.39 -10.69 4.15
CA LEU A 83 -17.96 -12.04 4.49
C LEU A 83 -18.36 -12.42 5.93
N SER A 84 -18.00 -11.59 6.91
CA SER A 84 -18.35 -11.83 8.31
C SER A 84 -19.85 -11.87 8.55
N SER A 85 -20.62 -11.02 7.87
CA SER A 85 -22.06 -10.93 8.08
C SER A 85 -22.83 -12.08 7.42
N VAL A 86 -22.44 -12.47 6.20
CA VAL A 86 -23.06 -13.58 5.46
C VAL A 86 -22.78 -14.92 6.14
N PHE A 87 -21.51 -15.18 6.48
CA PHE A 87 -21.08 -16.47 7.04
C PHE A 87 -21.09 -16.51 8.58
N ASN A 88 -21.40 -15.40 9.24
CA ASN A 88 -21.38 -15.27 10.71
C ASN A 88 -20.02 -15.63 11.36
N VAL A 89 -18.91 -15.32 10.68
CA VAL A 89 -17.54 -15.61 11.13
C VAL A 89 -16.80 -14.31 11.45
N TRP A 90 -17.12 -13.71 12.60
CA TRP A 90 -16.50 -12.46 13.03
C TRP A 90 -15.03 -12.61 13.44
N GLY A 91 -14.61 -13.81 13.84
CA GLY A 91 -13.20 -14.10 14.15
C GLY A 91 -12.24 -13.91 12.97
N VAL A 92 -12.75 -13.88 11.74
CA VAL A 92 -11.92 -13.62 10.54
C VAL A 92 -11.22 -12.26 10.58
N TRP A 93 -11.76 -11.30 11.33
CA TRP A 93 -11.17 -9.97 11.50
C TRP A 93 -9.80 -9.99 12.18
N GLU A 94 -9.56 -10.95 13.08
CA GLU A 94 -8.28 -11.13 13.75
C GLU A 94 -7.16 -11.37 12.73
N TYR A 95 -7.47 -12.09 11.64
CA TYR A 95 -6.51 -12.50 10.62
C TYR A 95 -6.47 -11.57 9.40
N LEU A 96 -7.59 -10.96 9.03
CA LEU A 96 -7.72 -10.26 7.74
C LEU A 96 -7.76 -8.74 7.82
N TRP A 97 -7.76 -8.14 9.02
CA TRP A 97 -7.69 -6.67 9.14
C TRP A 97 -6.50 -6.02 8.39
N PRO A 98 -5.31 -6.66 8.24
CA PRO A 98 -4.20 -6.06 7.50
C PRO A 98 -4.49 -5.88 6.01
N LEU A 99 -5.46 -6.62 5.45
CA LEU A 99 -5.92 -6.41 4.08
C LEU A 99 -6.41 -4.98 3.83
N ILE A 100 -6.91 -4.27 4.86
CA ILE A 100 -7.32 -2.87 4.73
C ILE A 100 -6.11 -1.97 4.45
N ILE A 101 -4.97 -2.22 5.12
CA ILE A 101 -3.71 -1.51 4.89
C ILE A 101 -3.17 -1.83 3.49
N ILE A 102 -3.24 -3.10 3.08
CA ILE A 102 -2.87 -3.51 1.71
C ILE A 102 -3.79 -2.84 0.69
N GLY A 103 -5.09 -2.74 0.96
CA GLY A 103 -6.04 -2.00 0.14
C GLY A 103 -5.66 -0.53 0.00
N LEU A 104 -5.20 0.12 1.07
CA LEU A 104 -4.70 1.49 1.03
C LEU A 104 -3.46 1.62 0.14
N ALA A 105 -2.52 0.68 0.26
CA ALA A 105 -1.33 0.61 -0.59
C ALA A 105 -1.69 0.46 -2.08
N VAL A 106 -2.65 -0.42 -2.40
CA VAL A 106 -3.19 -0.58 -3.75
C VAL A 106 -3.84 0.72 -4.24
N GLY A 107 -4.58 1.42 -3.37
CA GLY A 107 -5.16 2.72 -3.69
C GLY A 107 -4.10 3.77 -4.06
N PHE A 108 -3.00 3.86 -3.32
CA PHE A 108 -1.86 4.70 -3.67
C PHE A 108 -1.17 4.27 -4.97
N LEU A 109 -0.98 2.96 -5.17
CA LEU A 109 -0.35 2.42 -6.38
C LEU A 109 -1.16 2.75 -7.63
N VAL A 110 -2.46 2.44 -7.62
CA VAL A 110 -3.37 2.74 -8.74
C VAL A 110 -3.45 4.25 -8.96
N SER A 111 -3.58 5.04 -7.89
CA SER A 111 -3.57 6.51 -7.98
C SER A 111 -2.28 7.04 -8.61
N SER A 112 -1.12 6.50 -8.24
CA SER A 112 0.18 6.83 -8.86
C SER A 112 0.16 6.61 -10.37
N LEU A 113 -0.30 5.43 -10.82
CA LEU A 113 -0.35 5.06 -12.23
C LEU A 113 -1.29 5.97 -13.02
N PHE A 114 -2.50 6.21 -12.49
CA PHE A 114 -3.49 7.05 -13.15
C PHE A 114 -3.10 8.53 -13.14
N LEU A 115 -2.53 9.06 -12.05
CA LEU A 115 -2.03 10.43 -11.99
C LEU A 115 -0.70 10.62 -12.73
N ARG A 116 -0.02 9.51 -13.10
CA ARG A 116 1.37 9.51 -13.57
C ARG A 116 2.30 10.23 -12.59
N ASN A 117 2.03 10.07 -11.30
CA ASN A 117 2.77 10.73 -10.24
C ASN A 117 3.56 9.70 -9.42
N VAL A 118 4.80 9.50 -9.84
CA VAL A 118 5.76 8.57 -9.25
C VAL A 118 5.95 8.79 -7.74
N TRP A 119 5.76 10.01 -7.23
CA TRP A 119 5.92 10.29 -5.79
C TRP A 119 4.89 9.54 -4.92
N LEU A 120 3.74 9.16 -5.46
CA LEU A 120 2.74 8.34 -4.76
C LEU A 120 3.14 6.87 -4.65
N MET A 121 4.17 6.41 -5.36
CA MET A 121 4.71 5.05 -5.17
C MET A 121 5.46 4.90 -3.84
N ILE A 122 6.00 6.00 -3.30
CA ILE A 122 6.67 5.98 -2.00
C ILE A 122 5.71 5.54 -0.89
N PRO A 123 4.57 6.22 -0.65
CA PRO A 123 3.60 5.74 0.32
C PRO A 123 3.00 4.39 -0.08
N ALA A 124 2.80 4.09 -1.36
CA ALA A 124 2.29 2.78 -1.80
C ALA A 124 3.21 1.62 -1.32
N ILE A 125 4.52 1.76 -1.51
CA ILE A 125 5.49 0.71 -1.16
C ILE A 125 5.64 0.60 0.36
N ILE A 126 5.77 1.73 1.07
CA ILE A 126 5.91 1.73 2.54
C ILE A 126 4.68 1.11 3.20
N ILE A 127 3.48 1.59 2.84
CA ILE A 127 2.22 1.06 3.39
C ILE A 127 2.01 -0.38 2.96
N GLY A 128 2.37 -0.74 1.72
CA GLY A 128 2.23 -2.11 1.20
C GLY A 128 3.10 -3.12 1.94
N VAL A 129 4.38 -2.81 2.15
CA VAL A 129 5.30 -3.67 2.91
C VAL A 129 4.81 -3.82 4.35
N ASN A 130 4.39 -2.73 5.01
CA ASN A 130 3.82 -2.81 6.35
C ASN A 130 2.52 -3.64 6.40
N GLY A 131 1.64 -3.48 5.43
CA GLY A 131 0.42 -4.29 5.30
C GLY A 131 0.74 -5.79 5.16
N LEU A 132 1.76 -6.15 4.38
CA LEU A 132 2.21 -7.53 4.22
C LEU A 132 2.84 -8.10 5.51
N ILE A 133 3.63 -7.30 6.23
CA ILE A 133 4.20 -7.67 7.53
C ILE A 133 3.08 -7.93 8.54
N PHE A 134 2.12 -7.02 8.65
CA PHE A 134 0.97 -7.21 9.53
C PHE A 134 0.14 -8.41 9.12
N GLN A 135 -0.05 -8.65 7.82
CA GLN A 135 -0.75 -9.84 7.33
C GLN A 135 -0.04 -11.13 7.73
N PHE A 136 1.29 -11.15 7.65
CA PHE A 136 2.10 -12.28 8.12
C PHE A 136 1.97 -12.50 9.64
N CYS A 137 2.10 -11.45 10.45
CA CYS A 137 1.97 -11.55 11.90
C CYS A 137 0.56 -11.98 12.33
N ALA A 138 -0.48 -11.42 11.71
CA ALA A 138 -1.86 -11.79 11.98
C ALA A 138 -2.14 -13.25 11.59
N ALA A 139 -1.66 -13.70 10.43
CA ALA A 139 -1.88 -15.06 9.95
C ALA A 139 -1.12 -16.14 10.74
N THR A 140 0.09 -15.83 11.22
CA THR A 140 0.95 -16.80 11.91
C THR A 140 0.88 -16.72 13.43
N GLY A 141 0.40 -15.60 13.98
CA GLY A 141 0.45 -15.30 15.41
C GLY A 141 1.86 -14.95 15.92
N LEU A 142 2.87 -14.86 15.03
CA LEU A 142 4.28 -14.62 15.39
C LEU A 142 4.57 -13.12 15.60
N TRP A 143 3.81 -12.45 16.46
CA TRP A 143 3.95 -11.00 16.72
C TRP A 143 5.31 -10.60 17.29
N HIS A 144 6.01 -11.52 17.97
CA HIS A 144 7.38 -11.26 18.44
C HIS A 144 8.38 -11.03 17.30
N LEU A 145 8.11 -11.54 16.09
CA LEU A 145 8.95 -11.29 14.92
C LEU A 145 8.82 -9.86 14.40
N TRP A 146 7.79 -9.10 14.80
CA TRP A 146 7.60 -7.71 14.39
C TRP A 146 8.82 -6.83 14.70
N ALA A 147 9.45 -7.02 15.86
CA ALA A 147 10.68 -6.30 16.23
C ALA A 147 11.84 -6.55 15.26
N ILE A 148 11.88 -7.73 14.64
CA ILE A 148 12.91 -8.17 13.69
C ILE A 148 12.58 -7.70 12.27
N LEU A 149 11.29 -7.55 11.97
CA LEU A 149 10.81 -7.10 10.66
C LEU A 149 10.88 -5.57 10.52
N TRP A 150 11.13 -4.83 11.59
CA TRP A 150 11.23 -3.35 11.55
C TRP A 150 12.24 -2.80 10.53
N PRO A 151 13.44 -3.39 10.33
CA PRO A 151 14.37 -2.97 9.26
C PRO A 151 13.82 -3.12 7.83
N LEU A 152 12.70 -3.82 7.61
CA LEU A 152 12.01 -3.83 6.33
C LEU A 152 11.36 -2.46 6.01
N GLU A 153 11.08 -1.63 7.01
CA GLU A 153 10.57 -0.27 6.78
C GLU A 153 11.59 0.61 6.03
N PRO A 154 12.82 0.85 6.51
CA PRO A 154 13.80 1.62 5.75
C PRO A 154 14.19 0.92 4.44
N LEU A 155 14.14 -0.42 4.38
CA LEU A 155 14.32 -1.15 3.12
C LEU A 155 13.24 -0.77 2.09
N SER A 156 11.98 -0.68 2.53
CA SER A 156 10.85 -0.26 1.70
C SER A 156 11.02 1.19 1.19
N VAL A 157 11.61 2.08 1.99
CA VAL A 157 11.96 3.45 1.58
C VAL A 157 13.04 3.42 0.50
N GLY A 158 14.09 2.60 0.67
CA GLY A 158 15.14 2.44 -0.33
C GLY A 158 14.58 1.91 -1.67
N LEU A 159 13.72 0.90 -1.61
CA LEU A 159 13.02 0.37 -2.78
C LEU A 159 12.13 1.44 -3.43
N ALA A 160 11.38 2.20 -2.63
CA ALA A 160 10.57 3.30 -3.11
C ALA A 160 11.38 4.36 -3.86
N LEU A 161 12.55 4.76 -3.34
CA LEU A 161 13.46 5.67 -4.01
C LEU A 161 14.01 5.08 -5.31
N LEU A 162 14.39 3.80 -5.30
CA LEU A 162 14.87 3.11 -6.50
C LEU A 162 13.82 3.13 -7.61
N VAL A 163 12.59 2.74 -7.30
CA VAL A 163 11.53 2.76 -8.30
C VAL A 163 11.19 4.19 -8.72
N ALA A 164 11.18 5.14 -7.78
CA ALA A 164 10.93 6.54 -8.11
C ALA A 164 12.01 7.19 -8.98
N SER A 165 13.24 6.66 -8.91
CA SER A 165 14.40 7.13 -9.64
C SER A 165 14.56 6.53 -11.03
N ALA A 166 13.82 5.46 -11.34
CA ALA A 166 13.89 4.72 -12.58
C ALA A 166 13.63 5.66 -13.78
N GLY A 167 14.71 6.04 -14.48
CA GLY A 167 14.67 6.84 -15.70
C GLY A 167 14.77 8.36 -15.56
N VAL A 168 14.93 8.92 -14.34
CA VAL A 168 14.88 10.39 -14.16
C VAL A 168 16.15 10.98 -13.54
N ARG A 169 16.74 10.38 -12.49
CA ARG A 169 17.87 10.99 -11.76
C ARG A 169 18.86 9.95 -11.20
N PRO A 170 20.10 9.86 -11.73
CA PRO A 170 21.09 8.89 -11.26
C PRO A 170 21.47 9.10 -9.77
N LYS A 171 21.39 10.35 -9.27
CA LYS A 171 21.66 10.65 -7.85
C LYS A 171 20.64 10.00 -6.89
N LEU A 172 19.37 9.88 -7.29
CA LEU A 172 18.35 9.24 -6.44
C LEU A 172 18.52 7.71 -6.43
N VAL A 173 19.00 7.12 -7.53
CA VAL A 173 19.32 5.68 -7.59
C VAL A 173 20.36 5.35 -6.51
N TRP A 174 21.44 6.14 -6.43
CA TRP A 174 22.47 5.94 -5.39
C TRP A 174 21.92 6.10 -3.98
N ALA A 175 21.08 7.10 -3.73
CA ALA A 175 20.43 7.26 -2.42
C ALA A 175 19.58 6.03 -2.06
N GLY A 176 18.76 5.53 -2.99
CA GLY A 176 17.95 4.32 -2.79
C GLY A 176 18.80 3.08 -2.52
N LEU A 177 19.88 2.87 -3.28
CA LEU A 177 20.82 1.77 -3.08
C LEU A 177 21.50 1.83 -1.71
N ILE A 178 21.97 3.01 -1.28
CA ILE A 178 22.59 3.19 0.03
C ILE A 178 21.59 2.86 1.14
N VAL A 179 20.36 3.37 1.05
CA VAL A 179 19.32 3.10 2.04
C VAL A 179 18.98 1.60 2.09
N CYS A 180 18.85 0.93 0.94
CA CYS A 180 18.64 -0.52 0.88
C CYS A 180 19.81 -1.29 1.53
N LEU A 181 21.05 -0.91 1.21
CA LEU A 181 22.24 -1.57 1.75
C LEU A 181 22.33 -1.43 3.26
N VAL A 182 22.12 -0.22 3.78
CA VAL A 182 22.09 0.04 5.24
C VAL A 182 20.98 -0.77 5.91
N SER A 183 19.80 -0.83 5.30
CA SER A 183 18.66 -1.58 5.85
C SER A 183 18.93 -3.08 5.92
N VAL A 184 19.54 -3.66 4.88
CA VAL A 184 19.96 -5.08 4.86
C VAL A 184 21.05 -5.33 5.91
N GLY A 185 22.01 -4.41 6.07
CA GLY A 185 23.04 -4.50 7.09
C GLY A 185 22.46 -4.50 8.52
N LEU A 186 21.53 -3.57 8.79
CA LEU A 186 20.83 -3.49 10.08
C LEU A 186 19.98 -4.74 10.35
N PHE A 187 19.21 -5.19 9.36
CA PHE A 187 18.42 -6.43 9.46
C PHE A 187 19.31 -7.61 9.82
N SER A 188 20.43 -7.76 9.13
CA SER A 188 21.34 -8.87 9.35
C SER A 188 22.01 -8.80 10.72
N LEU A 189 22.42 -7.61 11.16
CA LEU A 189 22.98 -7.42 12.50
C LEU A 189 21.98 -7.80 13.60
N MET A 190 20.72 -7.35 13.49
CA MET A 190 19.67 -7.73 14.44
C MET A 190 19.40 -9.23 14.41
N SER A 191 19.37 -9.82 13.21
CA SER A 191 19.17 -11.24 12.99
C SER A 191 20.24 -12.11 13.67
N LEU A 192 21.48 -11.63 13.81
CA LEU A 192 22.57 -12.35 14.48
C LEU A 192 22.43 -12.36 16.02
N ILE A 193 21.73 -11.38 16.59
CA ILE A 193 21.46 -11.32 18.04
C ILE A 193 20.44 -12.39 18.45
N LEU A 194 19.62 -12.85 17.50
CA LEU A 194 18.54 -13.80 17.75
C LEU A 194 19.04 -15.24 17.55
N SER A 195 18.50 -16.17 18.34
CA SER A 195 18.82 -17.58 18.21
C SER A 195 17.93 -18.29 17.17
N GLY A 196 18.39 -19.45 16.68
CA GLY A 196 17.62 -20.31 15.77
C GLY A 196 17.84 -20.02 14.29
N TRP A 197 16.87 -20.38 13.44
CA TRP A 197 16.98 -20.30 11.99
C TRP A 197 17.09 -18.87 11.44
N VAL A 198 16.63 -17.87 12.22
CA VAL A 198 16.67 -16.46 11.83
C VAL A 198 18.11 -16.01 11.64
N SER A 199 19.03 -16.36 12.56
CA SER A 199 20.46 -15.98 12.43
C SER A 199 21.13 -16.53 11.18
N LEU A 200 20.72 -17.71 10.70
CA LEU A 200 21.20 -18.27 9.44
C LEU A 200 20.79 -17.41 8.25
N VAL A 201 19.56 -16.89 8.25
CA VAL A 201 19.08 -15.97 7.20
C VAL A 201 19.87 -14.66 7.24
N GLY A 202 20.07 -14.08 8.43
CA GLY A 202 20.90 -12.88 8.58
C GLY A 202 22.34 -13.08 8.09
N ALA A 203 22.98 -14.19 8.46
CA ALA A 203 24.32 -14.53 8.01
C ALA A 203 24.37 -14.72 6.48
N ALA A 204 23.40 -15.43 5.89
CA ALA A 204 23.31 -15.63 4.45
C ALA A 204 23.16 -14.30 3.69
N LEU A 205 22.31 -13.40 4.19
CA LEU A 205 22.13 -12.07 3.59
C LEU A 205 23.40 -11.24 3.64
N LEU A 206 24.17 -11.28 4.72
CA LEU A 206 25.48 -10.60 4.80
C LEU A 206 26.49 -11.17 3.80
N ILE A 207 26.56 -12.50 3.69
CA ILE A 207 27.46 -13.15 2.74
C ILE A 207 27.11 -12.75 1.31
N LEU A 208 25.82 -12.76 0.95
CA LEU A 208 25.35 -12.36 -0.37
C LEU A 208 25.60 -10.86 -0.64
N ALA A 209 25.34 -9.99 0.33
CA ALA A 209 25.62 -8.56 0.21
C ALA A 209 27.12 -8.28 0.04
N GLY A 210 27.97 -8.93 0.83
CA GLY A 210 29.43 -8.83 0.72
C GLY A 210 29.95 -9.35 -0.63
N ALA A 211 29.45 -10.49 -1.09
CA ALA A 211 29.79 -11.04 -2.40
C ALA A 211 29.38 -10.09 -3.54
N GLY A 212 28.19 -9.49 -3.46
CA GLY A 212 27.72 -8.49 -4.42
C GLY A 212 28.61 -7.24 -4.47
N LEU A 213 29.03 -6.73 -3.31
CA LEU A 213 29.96 -5.60 -3.23
C LEU A 213 31.33 -5.91 -3.85
N ILE A 214 31.87 -7.11 -3.60
CA ILE A 214 33.14 -7.54 -4.20
C ILE A 214 33.01 -7.67 -5.72
N ALA A 215 31.90 -8.23 -6.21
CA ALA A 215 31.65 -8.36 -7.64
C ALA A 215 31.52 -6.99 -8.33
N HIS A 216 30.86 -6.03 -7.69
CA HIS A 216 30.68 -4.68 -8.25
C HIS A 216 31.95 -3.82 -8.15
N GLY A 217 32.72 -3.93 -7.07
CA GLY A 217 34.00 -3.21 -6.90
C GLY A 217 35.08 -3.63 -7.91
N ARG A 218 34.88 -4.74 -8.62
CA ARG A 218 35.80 -5.23 -9.66
C ARG A 218 35.52 -4.68 -11.06
N THR A 219 34.43 -3.96 -11.31
CA THR A 219 34.34 -3.19 -12.55
C THR A 219 35.20 -1.94 -12.38
N PRO A 220 36.39 -1.85 -13.00
CA PRO A 220 37.14 -0.61 -12.99
C PRO A 220 36.22 0.45 -13.58
N VAL A 221 35.92 1.48 -12.79
CA VAL A 221 35.43 2.73 -13.36
C VAL A 221 36.54 3.15 -14.30
N MET A 222 36.38 2.87 -15.61
CA MET A 222 37.17 3.54 -16.62
C MET A 222 36.83 5.01 -16.43
N LEU A 223 37.66 5.70 -15.66
CA LEU A 223 37.74 7.15 -15.69
C LEU A 223 37.98 7.44 -17.15
N LYS A 224 36.91 7.90 -17.82
CA LYS A 224 36.99 8.34 -19.19
C LYS A 224 37.98 9.50 -19.12
N GLU A 225 39.23 9.21 -19.49
CA GLU A 225 40.30 10.19 -19.54
C GLU A 225 39.72 11.35 -20.35
N LYS A 226 39.61 12.54 -19.71
CA LYS A 226 39.12 13.73 -20.42
C LYS A 226 39.99 13.84 -21.67
N SER A 227 39.37 13.93 -22.83
CA SER A 227 40.16 14.10 -24.04
C SER A 227 40.98 15.38 -23.88
N PRO A 228 42.25 15.45 -24.32
CA PRO A 228 43.12 16.62 -24.14
C PRO A 228 42.49 17.95 -24.59
N LYS A 229 41.51 17.89 -25.51
CA LYS A 229 40.74 19.06 -25.95
C LYS A 229 39.81 19.62 -24.87
N GLU A 230 39.21 18.78 -24.03
CA GLU A 230 38.30 19.22 -22.95
C GLU A 230 39.06 19.92 -21.82
N GLU A 231 40.30 19.51 -21.54
CA GLU A 231 41.17 20.20 -20.57
C GLU A 231 41.59 21.59 -21.08
N LEU A 232 41.82 21.75 -22.38
CA LEU A 232 42.17 23.03 -22.99
C LEU A 232 41.04 24.07 -22.89
N PHE A 233 39.77 23.64 -23.00
CA PHE A 233 38.61 24.53 -22.91
C PHE A 233 38.27 24.96 -21.48
N ASP A 234 38.60 24.16 -20.47
CA ASP A 234 38.41 24.54 -19.08
C ASP A 234 39.46 25.56 -18.60
N GLY A 235 40.69 25.52 -19.17
CA GLY A 235 41.75 26.49 -18.88
C GLY A 235 41.56 27.89 -19.50
N LEU A 236 40.73 28.01 -20.54
CA LEU A 236 40.46 29.26 -21.27
C LEU A 236 39.24 30.04 -20.75
N LYS A 237 38.56 29.55 -19.70
CA LYS A 237 37.39 30.21 -19.06
C LYS A 237 37.77 31.08 -17.84
N LEU A 238 39.03 31.51 -17.77
CA LEU A 238 39.50 32.57 -16.85
C LEU A 238 39.52 33.91 -17.59
#